data_AF-A0A9P4N445-F1
#
_entry.id   AF-A0A9P4N445-F1
#
_cell.length_a   1.000
_cell.length_b   1.000
_cell.length_c   1.000
_cell.angle_alpha   90.00
_cell.angle_beta   90.00
_cell.angle_gamma   90.00
#
_symmetry.space_group_name_H-M   'P 1'
#
loop_
_entity.id
_entity.type
_entity.pdbx_description
1 polymer ?
#
loop_
_entity_poly.entity_id
_entity_poly.type
_entity_poly.pdbx_seq_one_letter_code
_entity_poly.pdbx_strand_id
1 'polypeptide(L)'
;MAIHDADSLTRRGEHQANVAIAFLIVTWVFVALRVWTRAYVIANFGWDDGTIVMAAIVFSIYCATMLYIESNGGGTHITSVSQLVMLTKWAIVGEATYIITIMVMKISLGIFFARIVVKTWQLWTIYFTVAVNILSSAASFFYCLFRCGTNLDAYVFYQLADKCTPRALDRFFAYQQASFTTLTDCIFATLPIFILWNSSMDTTSKISVGLILSLAALGSICSMIRFQYVDGLTQIDDFFWNATNIAIWCK
;
A
#
# COMPACT_ATOMS: atom_id res chain seq x y z
N MET A 1 -22.51 -12.40 -13.95
CA MET A 1 -22.70 -10.97 -13.63
C MET A 1 -23.67 -10.85 -12.48
N ALA A 2 -23.19 -10.52 -11.28
CA ALA A 2 -24.06 -10.00 -10.24
C ALA A 2 -24.49 -8.58 -10.67
N ILE A 3 -25.79 -8.37 -10.84
CA ILE A 3 -26.34 -7.03 -11.11
C ILE A 3 -26.35 -6.32 -9.75
N HIS A 4 -25.28 -5.59 -9.45
CA HIS A 4 -25.25 -4.71 -8.29
C HIS A 4 -26.01 -3.44 -8.61
N ASP A 5 -26.90 -3.05 -7.70
CA ASP A 5 -27.70 -1.85 -7.83
C ASP A 5 -26.77 -0.61 -7.91
N ALA A 6 -27.03 0.30 -8.85
CA ALA A 6 -26.13 1.43 -9.13
C ALA A 6 -25.95 2.35 -7.89
N ASP A 7 -26.98 2.44 -7.06
CA ASP A 7 -26.95 3.16 -5.78
C ASP A 7 -26.01 2.50 -4.77
N SER A 8 -25.91 1.17 -4.78
CA SER A 8 -25.04 0.42 -3.87
C SER A 8 -23.56 0.60 -4.19
N LEU A 9 -23.21 0.72 -5.47
CA LEU A 9 -21.85 0.96 -5.94
C LEU A 9 -21.41 2.41 -5.67
N THR A 10 -22.31 3.37 -5.93
CA THR A 10 -22.06 4.80 -5.66
C THR A 10 -21.81 5.03 -4.17
N ARG A 11 -22.68 4.48 -3.30
CA ARG A 11 -22.52 4.60 -1.85
C ARG A 11 -21.21 3.99 -1.34
N ARG A 12 -20.74 2.91 -1.97
CA ARG A 12 -19.44 2.30 -1.65
C ARG A 12 -18.27 3.16 -2.06
N GLY A 13 -18.29 3.75 -3.26
CA GLY A 13 -17.27 4.70 -3.70
C GLY A 13 -17.15 5.89 -2.74
N GLU A 14 -18.26 6.46 -2.29
CA GLU A 14 -18.26 7.53 -1.29
C GLU A 14 -17.66 7.09 0.05
N HIS A 15 -18.00 5.90 0.54
CA HIS A 15 -17.37 5.35 1.74
C HIS A 15 -15.85 5.19 1.55
N GLN A 16 -15.39 4.79 0.37
CA GLN A 16 -13.98 4.64 0.07
C GLN A 16 -13.22 5.96 0.02
N ALA A 17 -13.80 6.99 -0.60
CA ALA A 17 -13.30 8.36 -0.57
C ALA A 17 -13.12 8.84 0.87
N ASN A 18 -14.19 8.73 1.68
CA ASN A 18 -14.21 9.23 3.04
C ASN A 18 -13.14 8.58 3.92
N VAL A 19 -12.96 7.26 3.79
CA VAL A 19 -11.89 6.54 4.49
C VAL A 19 -10.53 7.01 3.99
N ALA A 20 -10.31 7.13 2.67
CA ALA A 20 -9.03 7.58 2.13
C ALA A 20 -8.65 8.99 2.63
N ILE A 21 -9.60 9.92 2.67
CA ILE A 21 -9.40 11.28 3.17
C ILE A 21 -9.07 11.27 4.66
N ALA A 22 -9.77 10.48 5.47
CA ALA A 22 -9.50 10.36 6.90
C ALA A 22 -8.06 9.87 7.17
N PHE A 23 -7.63 8.80 6.49
CA PHE A 23 -6.26 8.28 6.61
C PHE A 23 -5.21 9.25 6.08
N LEU A 24 -5.50 10.00 5.01
CA LEU A 24 -4.63 11.05 4.49
C LEU A 24 -4.40 12.16 5.52
N ILE A 25 -5.47 12.66 6.15
CA ILE A 25 -5.39 13.68 7.20
C ILE A 25 -4.55 13.17 8.36
N VAL A 26 -4.84 11.97 8.86
CA VAL A 26 -4.10 11.35 9.96
C VAL A 26 -2.61 11.21 9.61
N THR A 27 -2.30 10.73 8.41
CA THR A 27 -0.92 10.58 7.92
C THR A 27 -0.16 11.90 7.95
N TRP A 28 -0.75 12.98 7.41
CA TRP A 28 -0.11 14.30 7.41
C TRP A 28 0.06 14.89 8.80
N VAL A 29 -0.89 14.66 9.72
CA VAL A 29 -0.75 15.07 11.13
C VAL A 29 0.45 14.37 11.78
N PHE A 30 0.58 13.05 11.60
CA PHE A 30 1.72 12.29 12.14
C PHE A 30 3.05 12.71 11.52
N VAL A 31 3.09 12.91 10.20
CA VAL A 31 4.31 13.36 9.50
C VAL A 31 4.69 14.76 9.94
N ALA A 32 3.74 15.69 10.05
CA ALA A 32 4.00 17.04 10.53
C ALA A 32 4.52 17.04 11.96
N LEU A 33 3.93 16.23 12.86
CA LEU A 33 4.40 16.09 14.24
C LEU A 33 5.82 15.50 14.29
N ARG A 34 6.12 14.51 13.44
CA ARG A 34 7.45 13.91 13.35
C ARG A 34 8.47 14.92 12.82
N VAL A 35 8.14 15.65 11.77
CA VAL A 35 9.01 16.70 11.22
C VAL A 35 9.24 17.79 12.27
N TRP A 36 8.20 18.22 12.98
CA TRP A 36 8.32 19.22 14.04
C TRP A 36 9.25 18.75 15.16
N THR A 37 9.03 17.55 15.69
CA THR A 37 9.87 17.00 16.76
C THR A 37 11.32 16.81 16.33
N ARG A 38 11.57 16.37 15.10
CA ARG A 38 12.93 16.08 14.61
C ARG A 38 13.68 17.33 14.15
N ALA A 39 12.98 18.32 13.60
CA ALA A 39 13.57 19.58 13.16
C ALA A 39 13.76 20.58 14.32
N TYR A 40 12.78 20.70 15.23
CA TYR A 40 12.80 21.74 16.27
C TYR A 40 13.10 21.21 17.68
N VAL A 41 12.62 20.02 18.07
CA VAL A 41 12.82 19.51 19.44
C VAL A 41 14.16 18.79 19.58
N ILE A 42 14.46 17.88 18.65
CA ILE A 42 15.69 17.06 18.66
C ILE A 42 16.79 17.69 17.80
N ALA A 43 16.44 18.59 16.87
CA ALA A 43 17.34 19.26 15.93
C ALA A 43 18.30 18.31 15.19
N ASN A 44 17.83 17.10 14.85
CA ASN A 44 18.62 16.07 14.20
C ASN A 44 17.86 15.49 13.00
N PHE A 45 17.75 16.30 11.95
CA PHE A 45 17.12 15.92 10.69
C PHE A 45 17.98 14.90 9.96
N GLY A 46 17.52 13.67 9.87
CA GLY A 46 18.23 12.59 9.18
C GLY A 46 17.59 12.24 7.85
N TRP A 47 18.31 11.43 7.06
CA TRP A 47 17.79 10.83 5.82
C TRP A 47 16.47 10.06 6.03
N ASP A 48 16.27 9.46 7.21
CA ASP A 48 15.02 8.80 7.66
C ASP A 48 13.80 9.74 7.61
N ASP A 49 13.99 11.00 8.00
CA ASP A 49 12.93 12.00 8.03
C ASP A 49 12.59 12.49 6.60
N GLY A 50 13.56 12.44 5.68
CA GLY A 50 13.33 12.70 4.26
C GLY A 50 12.53 11.59 3.58
N THR A 51 12.82 10.32 3.88
CA THR A 51 12.13 9.18 3.25
C THR A 51 10.67 9.07 3.69
N ILE A 52 10.34 9.41 4.94
CA ILE A 52 8.95 9.40 5.41
C ILE A 52 8.12 10.53 4.80
N VAL A 53 8.71 11.71 4.58
CA VAL A 53 8.04 12.81 3.86
C VAL A 53 7.82 12.42 2.39
N MET A 54 8.80 11.80 1.76
CA MET A 54 8.64 11.25 0.41
C MET A 54 7.49 10.23 0.34
N ALA A 55 7.41 9.31 1.31
CA ALA A 55 6.32 8.34 1.40
C ALA A 55 4.94 9.03 1.49
N ALA A 56 4.83 10.07 2.32
CA ALA A 56 3.59 10.83 2.48
C ALA A 56 3.16 11.57 1.20
N ILE A 57 4.12 12.11 0.44
CA ILE A 57 3.86 12.74 -0.86
C ILE A 57 3.33 11.71 -1.85
N VAL A 58 4.00 10.56 -1.99
CA VAL A 58 3.56 9.51 -2.93
C VAL A 58 2.20 8.94 -2.54
N PHE A 59 1.94 8.74 -1.24
CA PHE A 59 0.62 8.34 -0.75
C PHE A 59 -0.46 9.36 -1.08
N SER A 60 -0.13 10.66 -1.01
CA SER A 60 -1.07 11.72 -1.38
C SER A 60 -1.41 11.69 -2.87
N ILE A 61 -0.44 11.38 -3.72
CA ILE A 61 -0.67 11.17 -5.16
C ILE A 61 -1.61 9.98 -5.36
N TYR A 62 -1.37 8.85 -4.69
CA TYR A 62 -2.24 7.68 -4.75
C TYR A 62 -3.69 8.03 -4.35
N CYS A 63 -3.89 8.70 -3.20
CA CYS A 63 -5.22 9.14 -2.77
C CYS A 63 -5.87 10.08 -3.78
N ALA A 64 -5.12 11.02 -4.37
CA ALA A 64 -5.64 11.92 -5.40
C ALA A 64 -6.11 11.16 -6.66
N THR A 65 -5.35 10.15 -7.11
CA THR A 65 -5.76 9.32 -8.25
C THR A 65 -7.03 8.52 -7.98
N MET A 66 -7.19 8.00 -6.75
CA MET A 66 -8.39 7.28 -6.33
C MET A 66 -9.62 8.19 -6.34
N LEU A 67 -9.53 9.36 -5.71
CA LEU A 67 -10.61 10.35 -5.68
C LEU A 67 -10.98 10.84 -7.10
N TYR A 68 -9.98 10.93 -7.98
CA TYR A 68 -10.20 11.24 -9.39
C TYR A 68 -11.00 10.14 -10.11
N ILE A 69 -10.66 8.87 -9.89
CA ILE A 69 -11.39 7.74 -10.49
C ILE A 69 -12.84 7.71 -10.00
N GLU A 70 -13.06 7.90 -8.70
CA GLU A 70 -14.40 7.90 -8.10
C GLU A 70 -15.27 9.06 -8.63
N SER A 71 -14.71 10.28 -8.67
CA SER A 71 -15.43 11.46 -9.21
C SER A 71 -15.77 11.37 -10.70
N ASN A 72 -15.01 10.58 -11.47
CA ASN A 72 -15.24 10.37 -12.91
C ASN A 72 -16.02 9.08 -13.23
N GLY A 73 -16.72 8.51 -12.25
CA GLY A 73 -17.65 7.39 -12.46
C GLY A 73 -17.00 6.00 -12.41
N GLY A 74 -15.87 5.84 -11.73
CA GLY A 74 -15.21 4.55 -11.51
C GLY A 74 -16.04 3.49 -10.75
N GLY A 75 -17.26 3.83 -10.31
CA GLY A 75 -18.22 2.95 -9.66
C GLY A 75 -19.60 2.86 -10.35
N THR A 76 -19.81 3.44 -11.53
CA THR A 76 -21.10 3.41 -12.24
C THR A 76 -20.98 2.78 -13.63
N HIS A 77 -22.11 2.54 -14.32
CA HIS A 77 -22.10 2.00 -15.68
C HIS A 77 -21.29 2.92 -16.62
N ILE A 78 -20.16 2.41 -17.13
CA ILE A 78 -19.32 3.12 -18.09
C ILE A 78 -20.05 3.15 -19.43
N THR A 79 -20.62 4.30 -19.78
CA THR A 79 -21.44 4.47 -20.99
C THR A 79 -20.63 4.83 -22.24
N SER A 80 -19.37 5.25 -22.08
CA SER A 80 -18.51 5.67 -23.20
C SER A 80 -17.13 5.00 -23.17
N VAL A 81 -16.66 4.57 -24.36
CA VAL A 81 -15.34 3.93 -24.54
C VAL A 81 -14.20 4.91 -24.20
N SER A 82 -14.38 6.21 -24.46
CA SER A 82 -13.41 7.25 -24.10
C SER A 82 -13.21 7.36 -22.59
N GLN A 83 -14.30 7.29 -21.81
CA GLN A 83 -14.24 7.29 -20.36
C GLN A 83 -13.58 6.02 -19.82
N LEU A 84 -13.83 4.86 -20.45
CA LEU A 84 -13.16 3.60 -20.08
C LEU A 84 -11.63 3.69 -20.24
N VAL A 85 -11.15 4.24 -21.36
CA VAL A 85 -9.71 4.44 -21.61
C VAL A 85 -9.10 5.37 -20.57
N MET A 86 -9.78 6.47 -20.26
CA MET A 86 -9.32 7.44 -19.27
C MET A 86 -9.25 6.84 -17.86
N LEU A 87 -10.32 6.17 -17.41
CA LEU A 87 -10.37 5.53 -16.09
C LEU A 87 -9.31 4.42 -15.95
N THR A 88 -9.10 3.62 -17.00
CA THR A 88 -8.10 2.55 -16.98
C THR A 88 -6.68 3.11 -16.84
N LYS A 89 -6.36 4.22 -17.51
CA LYS A 89 -5.06 4.89 -17.35
C LYS A 89 -4.84 5.35 -15.92
N TRP A 90 -5.83 6.03 -15.33
CA TRP A 90 -5.73 6.49 -13.94
C TRP A 90 -5.67 5.33 -12.95
N ALA A 91 -6.33 4.21 -13.23
CA ALA A 91 -6.23 3.00 -12.42
C ALA A 91 -4.81 2.41 -12.43
N ILE A 92 -4.15 2.35 -13.60
CA ILE A 92 -2.75 1.90 -13.71
C ILE A 92 -1.82 2.84 -12.94
N VAL A 93 -2.01 4.17 -13.07
CA VAL A 93 -1.22 5.15 -12.32
C VAL A 93 -1.48 5.00 -10.80
N GLY A 94 -2.72 4.75 -10.40
CA GLY A 94 -3.08 4.47 -9.01
C GLY A 94 -2.40 3.22 -8.46
N GLU A 95 -2.42 2.12 -9.20
CA GLU A 95 -1.75 0.88 -8.82
C GLU A 95 -0.22 1.06 -8.74
N ALA A 96 0.37 1.73 -9.72
CA ALA A 96 1.80 2.03 -9.75
C ALA A 96 2.23 2.89 -8.55
N THR A 97 1.47 3.95 -8.25
CA THR A 97 1.74 4.84 -7.11
C THR A 97 1.51 4.15 -5.77
N TYR A 98 0.55 3.23 -5.68
CA TYR A 98 0.35 2.37 -4.51
C TYR A 98 1.56 1.47 -4.24
N ILE A 99 2.08 0.80 -5.28
CA ILE A 99 3.26 -0.06 -5.16
C ILE A 99 4.48 0.75 -4.70
N ILE A 100 4.71 1.94 -5.28
CA ILE A 100 5.79 2.83 -4.85
C ILE A 100 5.59 3.27 -3.40
N THR A 101 4.36 3.60 -2.99
CA THR A 101 4.05 3.99 -1.62
C THR A 101 4.45 2.89 -0.63
N ILE A 102 4.05 1.64 -0.89
CA ILE A 102 4.43 0.49 -0.04
C ILE A 102 5.96 0.36 0.02
N MET A 103 6.62 0.46 -1.12
CA MET A 103 8.08 0.32 -1.19
C MET A 103 8.79 1.39 -0.35
N VAL A 104 8.45 2.66 -0.52
CA VAL A 104 9.07 3.78 0.22
C VAL A 104 8.72 3.73 1.71
N MET A 105 7.50 3.31 2.06
CA MET A 105 7.09 3.09 3.46
C MET A 105 7.94 2.01 4.13
N LYS A 106 8.14 0.86 3.47
CA LYS A 106 8.95 -0.25 4.01
C LYS A 106 10.42 0.11 4.12
N ILE A 107 10.95 0.89 3.17
CA ILE A 107 12.31 1.45 3.26
C ILE A 107 12.44 2.35 4.49
N SER A 108 11.49 3.27 4.69
CA SER A 108 11.49 4.19 5.83
C SER A 108 11.43 3.43 7.16
N LEU A 109 10.54 2.43 7.27
CA LEU A 109 10.48 1.55 8.44
C LEU A 109 11.79 0.77 8.67
N GLY A 110 12.38 0.25 7.59
CA GLY A 110 13.66 -0.45 7.65
C GLY A 110 14.79 0.42 8.17
N ILE A 111 14.90 1.66 7.68
CA ILE A 111 15.91 2.63 8.15
C ILE A 111 15.68 2.97 9.63
N PHE A 112 14.44 3.19 10.03
CA PHE A 112 14.08 3.45 11.43
C PHE A 112 14.51 2.31 12.35
N PHE A 113 14.17 1.07 12.01
CA PHE A 113 14.57 -0.10 12.81
C PHE A 113 16.08 -0.33 12.81
N ALA A 114 16.75 -0.12 11.68
CA ALA A 114 18.20 -0.27 11.56
C ALA A 114 18.96 0.68 12.49
N ARG A 115 18.39 1.85 12.83
CA ARG A 115 18.98 2.79 13.80
C ARG A 115 18.79 2.38 15.26
N ILE A 116 17.74 1.62 15.58
CA ILE A 116 17.42 1.20 16.95
C ILE A 116 18.15 -0.09 17.31
N VAL A 117 18.31 -0.98 16.34
CA VAL A 117 18.94 -2.28 16.54
C VAL A 117 20.44 -2.15 16.76
N VAL A 118 20.94 -2.82 17.80
CA VAL A 118 22.38 -2.93 18.09
C VAL A 118 22.95 -4.30 17.67
N LYS A 119 22.11 -5.35 17.62
CA LYS A 119 22.54 -6.72 17.32
C LYS A 119 22.68 -6.94 15.80
N THR A 120 23.82 -7.47 15.38
CA THR A 120 24.14 -7.70 13.96
C THR A 120 23.16 -8.63 13.26
N TRP A 121 22.72 -9.72 13.90
CA TRP A 121 21.74 -10.63 13.30
C TRP A 121 20.39 -9.95 12.99
N GLN A 122 19.89 -9.10 13.90
CA GLN A 122 18.66 -8.34 13.69
C GLN A 122 18.81 -7.32 12.56
N LEU A 123 20.00 -6.71 12.43
CA LEU A 123 20.30 -5.76 11.36
C LEU A 123 20.32 -6.45 9.98
N TRP A 124 20.93 -7.64 9.88
CA TRP A 124 20.90 -8.45 8.67
C TRP A 124 19.48 -8.85 8.26
N THR A 125 18.63 -9.23 9.22
CA THR A 125 17.21 -9.53 8.96
C THR A 125 16.47 -8.32 8.39
N ILE A 126 16.71 -7.11 8.90
CA ILE A 126 16.11 -5.88 8.37
C ILE A 126 16.57 -5.63 6.93
N TYR A 127 17.88 -5.67 6.66
CA TYR A 127 18.39 -5.43 5.32
C TYR A 127 17.90 -6.46 4.31
N PHE A 128 17.85 -7.74 4.69
CA PHE A 128 17.30 -8.78 3.83
C PHE A 128 15.81 -8.54 3.54
N THR A 129 15.02 -8.21 4.57
CA THR A 129 13.58 -7.96 4.44
C THR A 129 13.29 -6.76 3.54
N VAL A 130 14.03 -5.66 3.71
CA VAL A 130 13.90 -4.46 2.88
C VAL A 130 14.34 -4.76 1.44
N ALA A 131 15.45 -5.45 1.24
CA ALA A 131 15.95 -5.80 -0.09
C ALA A 131 14.95 -6.68 -0.86
N VAL A 132 14.37 -7.69 -0.21
CA VAL A 132 13.32 -8.54 -0.80
C VAL A 132 12.08 -7.71 -1.14
N ASN A 133 11.67 -6.79 -0.26
CA ASN A 133 10.51 -5.93 -0.52
C ASN A 133 10.75 -4.99 -1.72
N ILE A 134 11.95 -4.39 -1.84
CA ILE A 134 12.32 -3.54 -2.98
C ILE A 134 12.29 -4.37 -4.27
N LEU A 135 12.90 -5.55 -4.27
CA LEU A 135 12.95 -6.40 -5.47
C LEU A 135 11.56 -6.85 -5.91
N SER A 136 10.73 -7.29 -4.96
CA SER A 136 9.33 -7.66 -5.22
C SER A 136 8.53 -6.48 -5.76
N SER A 137 8.60 -5.33 -5.10
CA SER A 137 7.84 -4.13 -5.48
C SER A 137 8.28 -3.59 -6.84
N ALA A 138 9.59 -3.63 -7.14
CA ALA A 138 10.11 -3.24 -8.44
C ALA A 138 9.59 -4.18 -9.55
N ALA A 139 9.59 -5.50 -9.32
CA ALA A 139 9.04 -6.47 -10.27
C ALA A 139 7.55 -6.23 -10.53
N SER A 140 6.76 -6.03 -9.46
CA SER A 140 5.33 -5.71 -9.55
C SER A 140 5.07 -4.37 -10.27
N PHE A 141 5.91 -3.36 -10.03
CA PHE A 141 5.82 -2.06 -10.69
C PHE A 141 6.03 -2.15 -12.20
N PHE A 142 7.10 -2.82 -12.63
CA PHE A 142 7.35 -3.03 -14.06
C PHE A 142 6.29 -3.92 -14.70
N TYR A 143 5.80 -4.93 -13.97
CA TYR A 143 4.71 -5.76 -14.44
C TYR A 143 3.44 -4.93 -14.69
N CYS A 144 3.04 -4.09 -13.73
CA CYS A 144 1.88 -3.21 -13.84
C CYS A 144 1.98 -2.28 -15.07
N LEU A 145 3.15 -1.72 -15.35
CA LEU A 145 3.36 -0.83 -16.49
C LEU A 145 3.38 -1.56 -17.84
N PHE A 146 3.93 -2.78 -17.92
CA PHE A 146 4.16 -3.47 -19.19
C PHE A 146 3.19 -4.61 -19.50
N ARG A 147 2.21 -4.88 -18.63
CA ARG A 147 1.24 -5.99 -18.73
C ARG A 147 0.52 -6.08 -20.09
N CYS A 148 0.17 -4.94 -20.69
CA CYS A 148 -0.49 -4.86 -22.01
C CYS A 148 0.34 -4.07 -23.05
N GLY A 149 1.64 -3.88 -22.81
CA GLY A 149 2.54 -3.11 -23.67
C GLY A 149 2.72 -1.65 -23.26
N THR A 150 3.56 -0.91 -23.99
CA THR A 150 4.01 0.45 -23.66
C THR A 150 3.00 1.56 -23.97
N ASN A 151 1.96 1.26 -24.76
CA ASN A 151 1.01 2.25 -25.25
C ASN A 151 -0.23 2.33 -24.36
N LEU A 152 -0.26 3.29 -23.43
CA LEU A 152 -1.38 3.51 -22.50
C LEU A 152 -2.70 3.82 -23.23
N ASP A 153 -2.67 4.46 -24.40
CA ASP A 153 -3.87 4.76 -25.20
C ASP A 153 -4.53 3.51 -25.79
N ALA A 154 -3.71 2.51 -26.12
CA ALA A 154 -4.16 1.26 -26.71
C ALA A 154 -4.40 0.16 -25.67
N TYR A 155 -4.10 0.43 -24.40
CA TYR A 155 -4.14 -0.54 -23.31
C TYR A 155 -5.51 -1.23 -23.19
N VAL A 156 -6.60 -0.45 -23.23
CA VAL A 156 -7.97 -0.97 -23.20
C VAL A 156 -8.26 -1.86 -24.42
N PHE A 157 -7.80 -1.47 -25.61
CA PHE A 157 -8.01 -2.26 -26.83
C PHE A 157 -7.23 -3.57 -26.80
N TYR A 158 -6.00 -3.58 -26.29
CA TYR A 158 -5.23 -4.81 -26.10
C TYR A 158 -5.84 -5.72 -25.04
N GLN A 159 -6.43 -5.15 -23.99
CA GLN A 159 -7.14 -5.89 -22.96
C GLN A 159 -8.44 -6.51 -23.47
N LEU A 160 -9.20 -5.80 -24.32
CA LEU A 160 -10.40 -6.35 -24.98
C LEU A 160 -10.05 -7.40 -26.04
N ALA A 161 -8.90 -7.27 -26.69
CA ALA A 161 -8.42 -8.21 -27.71
C ALA A 161 -7.72 -9.45 -27.15
N ASP A 162 -7.69 -9.62 -25.81
CA ASP A 162 -7.01 -10.71 -25.10
C ASP A 162 -5.51 -10.84 -25.48
N LYS A 163 -4.88 -9.71 -25.82
CA LYS A 163 -3.45 -9.63 -26.21
C LYS A 163 -2.53 -9.26 -25.04
N CYS A 164 -3.07 -9.05 -23.85
CA CYS A 164 -2.30 -8.81 -22.64
C CYS A 164 -1.71 -10.12 -22.09
N THR A 165 -0.83 -10.01 -21.09
CA THR A 165 -0.32 -11.18 -20.38
C THR A 165 -1.45 -12.06 -19.82
N PRO A 166 -1.25 -13.39 -19.77
CA PRO A 166 -2.27 -14.32 -19.30
C PRO A 166 -2.68 -14.04 -17.84
N ARG A 167 -3.97 -14.20 -17.55
CA ARG A 167 -4.60 -14.00 -16.24
C ARG A 167 -3.89 -14.73 -15.09
N ALA A 168 -3.25 -15.85 -15.37
CA ALA A 168 -2.49 -16.62 -14.39
C ALA A 168 -1.30 -15.82 -13.82
N LEU A 169 -0.63 -15.02 -14.66
CA LEU A 169 0.47 -14.15 -14.22
C LEU A 169 -0.03 -13.01 -13.34
N ASP A 170 -1.19 -12.44 -13.63
CA ASP A 170 -1.78 -11.38 -12.79
C ASP A 170 -2.05 -11.86 -11.38
N ARG A 171 -2.64 -13.06 -11.28
CA ARG A 171 -2.89 -13.70 -9.99
C ARG A 171 -1.58 -13.96 -9.27
N PHE A 172 -0.58 -14.50 -9.97
CA PHE A 172 0.74 -14.76 -9.39
C PHE A 172 1.35 -13.48 -8.79
N PHE A 173 1.38 -12.37 -9.53
CA PHE A 173 1.93 -11.11 -9.01
C PHE A 173 1.09 -10.53 -7.85
N ALA A 174 -0.24 -10.64 -7.90
CA ALA A 174 -1.11 -10.21 -6.81
C ALA A 174 -0.87 -11.00 -5.51
N TYR A 175 -0.81 -12.34 -5.58
CA TYR A 175 -0.48 -13.18 -4.43
C TYR A 175 0.94 -12.91 -3.94
N GLN A 176 1.90 -12.80 -4.84
CA GLN A 176 3.29 -12.55 -4.51
C GLN A 176 3.44 -11.24 -3.72
N GLN A 177 2.86 -10.15 -4.23
CA GLN A 177 2.91 -8.85 -3.57
C GLN A 177 2.18 -8.88 -2.22
N ALA A 178 1.02 -9.54 -2.13
CA ALA A 178 0.28 -9.69 -0.89
C ALA A 178 1.08 -10.49 0.16
N SER A 179 1.61 -11.66 -0.23
CA SER A 179 2.43 -12.52 0.64
C SER A 179 3.65 -11.79 1.16
N PHE A 180 4.44 -11.14 0.29
CA PHE A 180 5.64 -10.43 0.74
C PHE A 180 5.31 -9.24 1.63
N THR A 181 4.24 -8.50 1.33
CA THR A 181 3.83 -7.38 2.17
C THR A 181 3.45 -7.89 3.56
N THR A 182 2.60 -8.92 3.65
CA THR A 182 2.20 -9.51 4.94
C THR A 182 3.37 -10.13 5.70
N LEU A 183 4.27 -10.86 5.02
CA LEU A 183 5.48 -11.41 5.64
C LEU A 183 6.37 -10.32 6.21
N THR A 184 6.63 -9.25 5.44
CA THR A 184 7.44 -8.12 5.92
C THR A 184 6.78 -7.40 7.09
N ASP A 185 5.44 -7.26 7.11
CA ASP A 185 4.72 -6.70 8.26
C ASP A 185 4.87 -7.57 9.52
N CYS A 186 4.71 -8.88 9.41
CA CYS A 186 4.91 -9.79 10.54
C CYS A 186 6.36 -9.74 11.07
N ILE A 187 7.36 -9.64 10.19
CA ILE A 187 8.75 -9.49 10.59
C ILE A 187 8.95 -8.16 11.34
N PHE A 188 8.47 -7.05 10.80
CA PHE A 188 8.60 -5.74 11.45
C PHE A 188 7.78 -5.61 12.73
N ALA A 189 6.67 -6.35 12.88
CA ALA A 189 5.89 -6.38 14.11
C ALA A 189 6.56 -7.22 15.21
N THR A 190 7.29 -8.27 14.85
CA THR A 190 7.98 -9.14 15.83
C THR A 190 9.35 -8.59 16.25
N LEU A 191 10.01 -7.83 15.37
CA LEU A 191 11.34 -7.28 15.60
C LEU A 191 11.49 -6.43 16.89
N PRO A 192 10.56 -5.51 17.25
CA PRO A 192 10.65 -4.74 18.48
C PRO A 192 10.43 -5.60 19.74
N ILE A 193 9.69 -6.71 19.65
CA ILE A 193 9.52 -7.66 20.77
C ILE A 193 10.89 -8.23 21.17
N PHE A 194 11.66 -8.66 20.18
CA PHE A 194 12.99 -9.21 20.40
C PHE A 194 14.00 -8.16 20.88
N ILE A 195 13.85 -6.90 20.47
CA ILE A 195 14.67 -5.78 20.97
C ILE A 195 14.35 -5.53 22.46
N LEU A 196 13.07 -5.45 22.82
CA LEU A 196 12.62 -5.15 24.17
C LEU A 196 12.90 -6.27 25.18
N TRP A 197 12.84 -7.54 24.76
CA TRP A 197 13.04 -8.67 25.65
C TRP A 197 14.41 -8.65 26.35
N ASN A 198 15.42 -8.07 25.69
CA ASN A 198 16.80 -8.12 26.15
C ASN A 198 17.40 -6.73 26.45
N SER A 199 16.56 -5.69 26.56
CA SER A 199 17.01 -4.31 26.78
C SER A 199 16.54 -3.75 28.11
N SER A 200 17.46 -3.19 28.90
CA SER A 200 17.21 -2.53 30.19
C SER A 200 16.72 -1.09 30.00
N MET A 201 15.64 -0.89 29.25
CA MET A 201 15.06 0.45 29.03
C MET A 201 14.25 0.93 30.25
N ASP A 202 14.19 2.25 30.40
CA ASP A 202 13.34 2.95 31.35
C ASP A 202 11.85 2.70 31.08
N THR A 203 11.05 2.71 32.15
CA THR A 203 9.62 2.34 32.10
C THR A 203 8.82 3.22 31.14
N THR A 204 9.19 4.49 31.00
CA THR A 204 8.57 5.45 30.05
C THR A 204 8.84 5.08 28.60
N SER A 205 10.08 4.83 28.20
CA SER A 205 10.39 4.34 26.85
C SER A 205 9.75 2.98 26.57
N LYS A 206 9.70 2.10 27.58
CA LYS A 206 9.07 0.77 27.46
C LYS A 206 7.57 0.86 27.15
N ILE A 207 6.86 1.82 27.74
CA ILE A 207 5.44 2.07 27.45
C ILE A 207 5.26 2.62 26.02
N SER A 208 6.07 3.60 25.60
CA SER A 208 5.98 4.15 24.24
C SER A 208 6.25 3.10 23.17
N VAL A 209 7.27 2.26 23.34
CA VAL A 209 7.57 1.16 22.40
C VAL A 209 6.47 0.09 22.45
N GLY A 210 5.89 -0.19 23.63
CA GLY A 210 4.75 -1.11 23.76
C GLY A 210 3.51 -0.66 22.99
N LEU A 211 3.21 0.64 22.96
CA LEU A 211 2.09 1.19 22.18
C LEU A 211 2.34 1.11 20.66
N ILE A 212 3.57 1.37 20.22
CA ILE A 212 3.95 1.21 18.80
C ILE A 212 3.83 -0.26 18.39
N LEU A 213 4.23 -1.17 19.29
CA LEU A 213 4.18 -2.60 19.07
C LEU A 213 2.75 -3.14 18.93
N SER A 214 1.83 -2.69 19.79
CA SER A 214 0.43 -3.11 19.71
C SER A 214 -0.23 -2.61 18.42
N LEU A 215 0.09 -1.40 17.98
CA LEU A 215 -0.39 -0.85 16.71
C LEU A 215 0.16 -1.65 15.50
N ALA A 216 1.45 -2.01 15.53
CA ALA A 216 2.07 -2.84 14.50
C ALA A 216 1.49 -4.26 14.45
N ALA A 217 1.18 -4.86 15.61
CA ALA A 217 0.53 -6.15 15.70
C ALA A 217 -0.90 -6.12 15.11
N LEU A 218 -1.68 -5.08 15.40
CA LEU A 218 -3.00 -4.89 14.79
C LEU A 218 -2.92 -4.74 13.27
N GLY A 219 -1.96 -3.95 12.77
CA GLY A 219 -1.73 -3.80 11.32
C GLY A 219 -1.33 -5.12 10.64
N SER A 220 -0.56 -5.96 11.33
CA SER A 220 -0.18 -7.29 10.84
C SER A 220 -1.37 -8.24 10.75
N ILE A 221 -2.25 -8.23 11.77
CA ILE A 221 -3.49 -9.01 11.77
C ILE A 221 -4.40 -8.58 10.60
N CYS A 222 -4.57 -7.27 10.39
CA CYS A 222 -5.32 -6.74 9.24
C CYS A 222 -4.73 -7.22 7.89
N SER A 223 -3.41 -7.22 7.76
CA SER A 223 -2.72 -7.69 6.55
C SER A 223 -2.87 -9.21 6.32
N MET A 224 -2.98 -9.98 7.39
CA MET A 224 -3.25 -11.42 7.34
C MET A 224 -4.69 -11.73 6.90
N ILE A 225 -5.65 -10.95 7.40
CA ILE A 225 -7.05 -11.01 6.96
C ILE A 225 -7.14 -10.67 5.46
N ARG A 226 -6.43 -9.63 5.01
CA ARG A 226 -6.35 -9.24 3.59
C ARG A 226 -5.90 -10.39 2.68
N PHE A 227 -4.93 -11.20 3.12
CA PHE A 227 -4.42 -12.32 2.33
C PHE A 227 -5.53 -13.34 1.98
N GLN A 228 -6.49 -13.56 2.88
CA GLN A 228 -7.62 -14.47 2.64
C GLN A 228 -8.62 -13.95 1.61
N TYR A 229 -8.69 -12.63 1.39
CA TYR A 229 -9.59 -12.02 0.41
C TYR A 229 -9.01 -11.92 -1.01
N VAL A 230 -7.71 -12.22 -1.20
CA VAL A 230 -7.07 -12.20 -2.54
C VAL A 230 -7.74 -13.18 -3.50
N ASP A 231 -8.25 -14.32 -3.02
CA ASP A 231 -8.98 -15.30 -3.82
C ASP A 231 -10.15 -14.66 -4.59
N GLY A 232 -10.79 -13.63 -4.01
CA GLY A 232 -11.90 -12.91 -4.63
C GLY A 232 -11.52 -12.06 -5.86
N LEU A 233 -10.27 -11.59 -5.98
CA LEU A 233 -9.83 -10.78 -7.14
C LEU A 233 -9.79 -11.58 -8.45
N THR A 234 -9.89 -12.92 -8.36
CA THR A 234 -9.72 -13.82 -9.50
C THR A 234 -10.99 -14.02 -10.31
N GLN A 235 -12.16 -13.57 -9.81
CA GLN A 235 -13.46 -13.66 -10.47
C GLN A 235 -13.81 -12.37 -11.25
N ILE A 236 -14.17 -12.53 -12.52
CA ILE A 236 -14.42 -11.44 -13.49
C ILE A 236 -15.75 -10.74 -13.23
N ASP A 237 -16.72 -11.48 -12.68
CA ASP A 237 -18.12 -11.03 -12.58
C ASP A 237 -18.32 -9.87 -11.61
N ASP A 238 -17.31 -9.55 -10.79
CA ASP A 238 -17.35 -8.60 -9.67
C ASP A 238 -15.98 -7.94 -9.38
N PHE A 239 -15.16 -7.68 -10.40
CA PHE A 239 -13.80 -7.14 -10.20
C PHE A 239 -13.79 -5.81 -9.42
N PHE A 240 -14.61 -4.83 -9.81
CA PHE A 240 -14.71 -3.56 -9.08
C PHE A 240 -15.29 -3.76 -7.67
N TRP A 241 -16.26 -4.66 -7.51
CA TRP A 241 -16.87 -4.96 -6.21
C TRP A 241 -15.88 -5.58 -5.22
N ASN A 242 -15.07 -6.54 -5.66
CA ASN A 242 -14.03 -7.16 -4.82
C ASN A 242 -12.79 -6.28 -4.66
N ALA A 243 -12.40 -5.52 -5.68
CA ALA A 243 -11.35 -4.51 -5.56
C ALA A 243 -11.73 -3.46 -4.51
N THR A 244 -13.00 -3.04 -4.48
CA THR A 244 -13.51 -2.12 -3.47
C THR A 244 -13.44 -2.73 -2.07
N ASN A 245 -13.83 -4.01 -1.93
CA ASN A 245 -13.81 -4.71 -0.65
C ASN A 245 -12.38 -4.84 -0.10
N ILE A 246 -11.41 -5.14 -0.96
CA ILE A 246 -9.99 -5.28 -0.59
C ILE A 246 -9.35 -3.93 -0.31
N ALA A 247 -9.71 -2.89 -1.06
CA ALA A 247 -9.22 -1.53 -0.84
C ALA A 247 -9.62 -0.96 0.53
N ILE A 248 -10.69 -1.46 1.16
CA ILE A 248 -11.06 -1.11 2.55
C ILE A 248 -10.05 -1.69 3.54
N TRP A 249 -9.58 -2.92 3.31
CA TRP A 249 -8.58 -3.59 4.17
C TRP A 249 -7.12 -3.24 3.82
N CYS A 250 -6.90 -2.47 2.75
CA CYS A 250 -5.58 -2.02 2.30
C CYS A 250 -5.16 -0.62 2.78
N LYS A 251 -6.07 0.15 3.38
CA LYS A 251 -5.85 1.53 3.85
C LYS A 251 -5.40 1.53 5.31
#